data_AF-A0A2V6Y750-F1
#
_entry.id   AF-A0A2V6Y750-F1
#
_cell.length_a   1.000
_cell.length_b   1.000
_cell.length_c   1.000
_cell.angle_alpha   90.00
_cell.angle_beta   90.00
_cell.angle_gamma   90.00
#
_symmetry.space_group_name_H-M   'P 1'
#
loop_
_entity.id
_entity.type
_entity.pdbx_description
1 polymer ?
#
loop_
_entity_poly.entity_id
_entity_poly.type
_entity_poly.pdbx_seq_one_letter_code
_entity_poly.pdbx_strand_id
1 'polypeptide(L)'
;MPESMGRKFRRLLAEEPYLFTGGIYQPLDAQIAEQVGMKSIYLSGYSMALANGWPDMGLLTQTEVARIASMVAGATSLPVIADADDGYGNALSTIRTVQEFAKTGVAGIHLEDQRFPKRCGHIAGK
;
A
#
# COMPACT_ATOMS: atom_id res chain seq x y z
N MET A 1 -17.11 -9.59 16.68
CA MET A 1 -16.62 -9.18 15.34
C MET A 1 -15.15 -9.54 15.24
N PRO A 2 -14.67 -10.04 14.09
CA PRO A 2 -13.25 -10.31 13.90
C PRO A 2 -12.40 -9.03 14.05
N GLU A 3 -11.13 -9.20 14.45
CA GLU A 3 -10.14 -8.11 14.52
C GLU A 3 -9.96 -7.47 13.11
N SER A 4 -9.90 -6.14 13.01
CA SER A 4 -9.62 -5.49 11.73
C SER A 4 -8.12 -5.57 11.41
N MET A 5 -7.76 -5.59 10.12
CA MET A 5 -6.35 -5.63 9.73
C MET A 5 -5.54 -4.45 10.27
N GLY A 6 -6.15 -3.25 10.39
CA GLY A 6 -5.51 -2.11 11.03
C GLY A 6 -5.24 -2.30 12.52
N ARG A 7 -6.12 -2.99 13.27
CA ARG A 7 -5.86 -3.35 14.68
C ARG A 7 -4.74 -4.38 14.79
N LYS A 8 -4.79 -5.43 13.96
CA LYS A 8 -3.73 -6.46 13.89
C LYS A 8 -2.36 -5.84 13.59
N PHE A 9 -2.29 -4.91 12.63
CA PHE A 9 -1.04 -4.21 12.30
C PHE A 9 -0.51 -3.36 13.45
N ARG A 10 -1.37 -2.56 14.11
CA ARG A 10 -0.97 -1.77 15.28
C ARG A 10 -0.45 -2.63 16.42
N ARG A 11 -1.06 -3.81 16.63
CA ARG A 11 -0.61 -4.78 17.62
C ARG A 11 0.79 -5.31 17.29
N LEU A 12 1.02 -5.74 16.04
CA LEU A 12 2.34 -6.18 15.58
C LEU A 12 3.41 -5.09 15.72
N LEU A 13 3.08 -3.83 15.41
CA LEU A 13 4.00 -2.70 15.60
C LEU A 13 4.37 -2.45 17.08
N ALA A 14 3.47 -2.78 18.01
CA ALA A 14 3.69 -2.59 19.44
C ALA A 14 4.40 -3.78 20.11
N GLU A 15 4.12 -4.99 19.63
CA GLU A 15 4.61 -6.25 20.23
C GLU A 15 5.96 -6.71 19.65
N GLU A 16 6.22 -6.42 18.37
CA GLU A 16 7.46 -6.84 17.72
C GLU A 16 8.57 -5.80 17.95
N PRO A 17 9.80 -6.23 18.29
CA PRO A 17 10.94 -5.30 18.38
C PRO A 17 11.26 -4.65 17.03
N TYR A 18 10.95 -5.37 15.95
CA TYR A 18 11.02 -4.89 14.57
C TYR A 18 10.04 -5.69 13.71
N LEU A 19 9.18 -4.99 12.97
CA LEU A 19 8.20 -5.60 12.08
C LEU A 19 8.69 -5.52 10.62
N PHE A 20 9.36 -6.56 10.16
CA PHE A 20 9.74 -6.67 8.75
C PHE A 20 8.50 -6.73 7.86
N THR A 21 8.42 -5.80 6.90
CA THR A 21 7.28 -5.66 5.99
C THR A 21 7.81 -5.67 4.55
N GLY A 22 7.67 -6.81 3.87
CA GLY A 22 8.26 -7.00 2.54
C GLY A 22 7.39 -6.40 1.42
N GLY A 23 8.05 -5.84 0.41
CA GLY A 23 7.42 -5.23 -0.75
C GLY A 23 6.82 -6.27 -1.71
N ILE A 24 5.57 -6.07 -2.09
CA ILE A 24 4.80 -6.89 -3.03
C ILE A 24 4.00 -5.99 -4.00
N TYR A 25 3.48 -6.55 -5.09
CA TYR A 25 2.68 -5.79 -6.05
C TYR A 25 1.56 -6.60 -6.74
N GLN A 26 1.45 -7.90 -6.48
CA GLN A 26 0.37 -8.75 -6.98
C GLN A 26 -0.23 -9.68 -5.91
N PRO A 27 -1.46 -10.19 -6.11
CA PRO A 27 -2.10 -11.14 -5.17
C PRO A 27 -1.29 -12.42 -4.93
N LEU A 28 -0.61 -12.93 -5.96
CA LEU A 28 0.22 -14.13 -5.84
C LEU A 28 1.38 -13.91 -4.85
N ASP A 29 2.03 -12.74 -4.93
CA ASP A 29 3.11 -12.37 -4.01
C ASP A 29 2.63 -12.35 -2.55
N ALA A 30 1.41 -11.87 -2.31
CA ALA A 30 0.81 -11.82 -0.97
C ALA A 30 0.56 -13.23 -0.41
N GLN A 31 0.09 -14.17 -1.24
CA GLN A 31 -0.07 -15.57 -0.86
C GLN A 31 1.27 -16.24 -0.56
N ILE A 32 2.29 -15.97 -1.37
CA ILE A 32 3.66 -16.46 -1.13
C ILE A 32 4.19 -15.90 0.19
N ALA A 33 4.06 -14.59 0.43
CA ALA A 33 4.47 -13.92 1.65
C ALA A 33 3.83 -14.55 2.90
N GLU A 34 2.55 -14.88 2.83
CA GLU A 34 1.83 -15.59 3.90
C GLU A 34 2.37 -17.00 4.12
N GLN A 35 2.61 -17.76 3.04
CA GLN A 35 3.16 -19.12 3.13
C GLN A 35 4.57 -19.17 3.71
N VAL A 36 5.41 -18.16 3.45
CA VAL A 36 6.77 -18.07 4.02
C VAL A 36 6.78 -17.48 5.43
N GLY A 37 5.61 -17.20 6.02
CA GLY A 37 5.47 -16.82 7.42
C GLY A 37 5.71 -15.34 7.73
N MET A 38 5.55 -14.45 6.74
CA MET A 38 5.63 -13.00 6.99
C MET A 38 4.51 -12.53 7.92
N LYS A 39 4.75 -11.45 8.66
CA LYS A 39 3.76 -10.87 9.60
C LYS A 39 2.98 -9.71 9.01
N SER A 40 3.54 -9.02 8.01
CA SER A 40 2.93 -7.92 7.26
C SER A 40 3.61 -7.75 5.90
N ILE A 41 2.92 -7.10 4.96
CA ILE A 41 3.43 -6.83 3.60
C ILE A 41 3.13 -5.39 3.18
N TYR A 42 3.98 -4.86 2.29
CA TYR A 42 3.88 -3.49 1.77
C TYR A 42 3.56 -3.53 0.28
N LEU A 43 2.44 -2.95 -0.11
CA LEU A 43 2.08 -2.78 -1.51
C LEU A 43 2.83 -1.59 -2.09
N SER A 44 3.84 -1.89 -2.90
CA SER A 44 4.82 -0.93 -3.42
C SER A 44 4.30 -0.13 -4.61
N GLY A 45 4.26 1.21 -4.51
CA GLY A 45 3.89 2.10 -5.61
C GLY A 45 4.81 1.95 -6.83
N TYR A 46 6.13 1.91 -6.59
CA TYR A 46 7.13 1.70 -7.63
C TYR A 46 6.93 0.38 -8.38
N SER A 47 6.74 -0.71 -7.64
CA SER A 47 6.58 -2.05 -8.24
C SER A 47 5.24 -2.17 -8.98
N MET A 48 4.17 -1.55 -8.47
CA MET A 48 2.89 -1.47 -9.17
C MET A 48 3.01 -0.70 -10.49
N ALA A 49 3.70 0.44 -10.51
CA ALA A 49 3.91 1.22 -11.73
C ALA A 49 4.62 0.37 -12.81
N LEU A 50 5.74 -0.27 -12.43
CA LEU A 50 6.49 -1.14 -13.34
C LEU A 50 5.66 -2.32 -13.86
N ALA A 51 4.88 -2.97 -12.98
CA ALA A 51 4.02 -4.09 -13.36
C ALA A 51 2.91 -3.69 -14.36
N ASN A 52 2.56 -2.40 -14.41
CA ASN A 52 1.60 -1.84 -15.37
C ASN A 52 2.28 -1.15 -16.56
N GLY A 53 3.60 -1.30 -16.72
CA GLY A 53 4.34 -0.76 -17.87
C GLY A 53 4.59 0.75 -17.80
N TRP A 54 4.48 1.36 -16.61
CA TRP A 54 4.70 2.79 -16.41
C TRP A 54 5.92 3.07 -15.52
N PRO A 55 6.61 4.20 -15.74
CA PRO A 55 7.53 4.72 -14.74
C PRO A 55 6.77 5.20 -13.49
N ASP A 56 7.43 5.15 -12.34
CA ASP A 56 6.88 5.61 -11.07
C ASP A 56 6.88 7.15 -10.97
N MET A 57 5.95 7.79 -11.68
CA MET A 57 5.78 9.24 -11.78
C MET A 57 4.32 9.68 -11.60
N GLY A 58 3.54 8.93 -10.81
CA GLY A 58 2.14 9.27 -10.52
C GLY A 58 1.20 9.07 -11.71
N LEU A 59 1.56 8.19 -12.64
CA LEU A 59 0.74 7.87 -13.81
C LEU A 59 -0.40 6.89 -13.49
N LEU A 60 -0.19 6.00 -12.51
CA LEU A 60 -1.28 5.19 -11.99
C LEU A 60 -2.23 6.08 -11.19
N THR A 61 -3.50 5.98 -11.53
CA THR A 61 -4.55 6.73 -10.85
C THR A 61 -4.91 6.09 -9.51
N GLN A 62 -5.47 6.90 -8.62
CA GLN A 62 -6.04 6.47 -7.35
C GLN A 62 -6.98 5.26 -7.48
N THR A 63 -7.83 5.23 -8.51
CA THR A 63 -8.76 4.13 -8.76
C THR A 63 -8.04 2.83 -9.12
N GLU A 64 -6.99 2.92 -9.94
CA GLU A 64 -6.20 1.75 -10.36
C GLU A 64 -5.44 1.15 -9.18
N VAL A 65 -4.82 2.00 -8.36
CA VAL A 65 -4.08 1.55 -7.17
C VAL A 65 -5.03 0.97 -6.13
N ALA A 66 -6.18 1.61 -5.87
CA ALA A 66 -7.18 1.06 -4.94
C ALA A 66 -7.73 -0.30 -5.39
N ARG A 67 -7.91 -0.51 -6.71
CA ARG A 67 -8.30 -1.82 -7.26
C ARG A 67 -7.24 -2.89 -6.99
N ILE A 68 -5.96 -2.58 -7.23
CA ILE A 68 -4.85 -3.51 -6.95
C ILE A 68 -4.78 -3.81 -5.46
N ALA A 69 -4.89 -2.78 -4.61
CA ALA A 69 -4.90 -2.93 -3.16
C ALA A 69 -6.03 -3.85 -2.67
N SER A 70 -7.23 -3.73 -3.23
CA SER A 70 -8.35 -4.61 -2.88
C SER A 70 -8.11 -6.06 -3.29
N MET A 71 -7.55 -6.29 -4.49
CA MET A 71 -7.20 -7.64 -4.94
C MET A 71 -6.13 -8.28 -4.04
N VAL A 72 -5.10 -7.52 -3.66
CA VAL A 72 -4.02 -7.97 -2.79
C VAL A 72 -4.53 -8.25 -1.37
N ALA A 73 -5.28 -7.33 -0.77
CA ALA A 73 -5.82 -7.50 0.57
C ALA A 73 -6.82 -8.67 0.66
N GLY A 74 -7.58 -8.92 -0.41
CA GLY A 74 -8.49 -10.07 -0.50
C GLY A 74 -7.79 -11.43 -0.67
N ALA A 75 -6.50 -11.45 -1.02
CA ALA A 75 -5.74 -12.67 -1.29
C ALA A 75 -4.92 -13.19 -0.10
N THR A 76 -4.91 -12.47 1.03
CA THR A 76 -4.10 -12.83 2.20
C THR A 76 -4.78 -12.49 3.52
N SER A 77 -4.40 -13.17 4.61
CA SER A 77 -4.77 -12.78 5.98
C SER A 77 -3.73 -11.88 6.65
N LEU A 78 -2.69 -11.46 5.92
CA LEU A 78 -1.66 -10.53 6.42
C LEU A 78 -2.14 -9.08 6.36
N PRO A 79 -1.75 -8.24 7.33
CA PRO A 79 -1.93 -6.80 7.21
C PRO A 79 -1.13 -6.25 6.02
N VAL A 80 -1.82 -5.55 5.13
CA VAL A 80 -1.25 -4.89 3.96
C VAL A 80 -1.15 -3.39 4.22
N ILE A 81 0.03 -2.81 4.02
CA ILE A 81 0.23 -1.36 4.03
C ILE A 81 0.40 -0.92 2.59
N ALA A 82 -0.43 0.00 2.12
CA ALA A 82 -0.38 0.42 0.72
C ALA A 82 0.24 1.81 0.53
N ASP A 83 1.10 1.92 -0.47
CA ASP A 83 1.56 3.19 -0.99
C ASP A 83 0.38 3.95 -1.64
N ALA A 84 0.06 5.13 -1.12
CA ALA A 84 -1.00 6.00 -1.63
C ALA A 84 -0.43 7.32 -2.18
N ASP A 85 0.86 7.32 -2.53
CA ASP A 85 1.60 8.46 -3.06
C ASP A 85 1.35 9.74 -2.21
N ASP A 86 1.18 10.88 -2.84
CA ASP A 86 0.87 12.18 -2.21
C ASP A 86 -0.64 12.37 -1.96
N GLY A 87 -1.46 11.33 -2.13
CA GLY A 87 -2.91 11.41 -2.04
C GLY A 87 -3.62 11.86 -3.32
N TYR A 88 -2.93 11.84 -4.47
CA TYR A 88 -3.49 11.98 -5.82
C TYR A 88 -4.15 13.35 -6.09
N GLY A 89 -3.55 14.42 -5.57
CA GLY A 89 -3.97 15.79 -5.84
C GLY A 89 -3.86 16.71 -4.62
N ASN A 90 -4.99 17.31 -4.23
CA ASN A 90 -5.07 18.20 -3.07
C ASN A 90 -5.79 17.52 -1.89
N ALA A 91 -6.05 18.27 -0.82
CA ALA A 91 -6.72 17.76 0.38
C ALA A 91 -8.06 17.04 0.11
N LEU A 92 -8.84 17.47 -0.90
CA LEU A 92 -10.09 16.79 -1.25
C LEU A 92 -9.83 15.43 -1.92
N SER A 93 -8.83 15.35 -2.80
CA SER A 93 -8.36 14.08 -3.36
C SER A 93 -7.82 13.16 -2.27
N THR A 94 -7.04 13.69 -1.32
CA THR A 94 -6.50 12.91 -0.20
C THR A 94 -7.61 12.33 0.68
N ILE A 95 -8.64 13.12 1.01
CA ILE A 95 -9.80 12.64 1.79
C ILE A 95 -10.47 11.47 1.06
N ARG A 96 -10.73 11.62 -0.24
CA ARG A 96 -11.31 10.54 -1.05
C ARG A 96 -10.39 9.32 -1.09
N THR A 97 -9.07 9.53 -1.23
CA THR A 97 -8.06 8.45 -1.24
C THR A 97 -8.13 7.64 0.05
N VAL A 98 -8.11 8.29 1.22
CA VAL A 98 -8.24 7.61 2.52
C VAL A 98 -9.54 6.80 2.58
N GLN A 99 -10.66 7.37 2.16
CA GLN A 99 -11.96 6.69 2.18
C GLN A 99 -12.01 5.48 1.25
N GLU A 100 -11.45 5.57 0.05
CA GLU A 100 -11.43 4.44 -0.89
C GLU A 100 -10.49 3.34 -0.42
N PHE A 101 -9.29 3.67 0.06
CA PHE A 101 -8.37 2.66 0.58
C PHE A 101 -8.92 1.99 1.85
N ALA A 102 -9.65 2.69 2.71
CA ALA A 102 -10.31 2.05 3.85
C ALA A 102 -11.30 0.94 3.44
N LYS A 103 -11.87 1.00 2.23
CA LYS A 103 -12.79 -0.02 1.69
C LYS A 103 -12.08 -1.23 1.08
N THR A 104 -10.78 -1.13 0.76
CA THR A 104 -10.06 -2.21 0.07
C THR A 104 -9.71 -3.37 1.00
N GLY A 105 -9.69 -3.14 2.32
CA GLY A 105 -9.29 -4.13 3.32
C GLY A 105 -7.82 -4.03 3.74
N VAL A 106 -7.06 -3.07 3.21
CA VAL A 106 -5.69 -2.79 3.69
C VAL A 106 -5.69 -2.41 5.17
N ALA A 107 -4.58 -2.69 5.84
CA ALA A 107 -4.38 -2.36 7.24
C ALA A 107 -4.06 -0.88 7.47
N GLY A 108 -3.48 -0.23 6.46
CA GLY A 108 -3.12 1.17 6.48
C GLY A 108 -2.62 1.64 5.11
N ILE A 109 -2.38 2.94 5.03
CA ILE A 109 -1.76 3.57 3.86
C ILE A 109 -0.56 4.40 4.29
N HIS A 110 0.38 4.56 3.36
CA HIS A 110 1.50 5.48 3.43
C HIS A 110 1.21 6.66 2.50
N LEU A 111 1.26 7.88 3.04
CA LEU A 111 1.17 9.13 2.30
C LEU A 111 2.50 9.86 2.42
N GLU A 112 3.00 10.39 1.31
CA GLU A 112 4.25 11.16 1.26
C GLU A 112 3.99 12.67 1.14
N ASP A 113 4.96 13.47 1.56
CA ASP A 113 4.94 14.94 1.54
C ASP A 113 5.45 15.54 0.22
N GLN A 114 5.48 14.73 -0.84
CA GLN A 114 5.79 15.19 -2.20
C GLN A 114 4.69 16.10 -2.76
N ARG A 115 5.02 16.86 -3.81
CA ARG A 115 4.05 17.68 -4.55
C ARG A 115 3.58 16.96 -5.79
N PHE A 116 2.27 16.99 -6.02
CA PHE A 116 1.64 16.43 -7.20
C PHE A 116 2.18 17.03 -8.52
N PRO A 117 2.49 16.20 -9.54
CA PRO A 117 2.50 14.73 -9.49
C PRO A 117 3.70 14.20 -8.69
N LYS A 118 3.48 13.11 -7.92
CA LYS A 118 4.52 12.38 -7.19
C LYS A 118 5.72 12.03 -8.06
N ARG A 119 6.90 11.93 -7.45
CA ARG A 119 8.15 11.51 -8.12
C ARG A 119 8.71 10.28 -7.43
N CYS A 120 9.36 9.40 -8.19
CA CYS A 120 10.06 8.27 -7.59
C CYS A 120 11.16 8.76 -6.64
N GLY A 121 11.21 8.22 -5.42
CA GLY A 121 12.22 8.54 -4.41
C GLY A 121 13.66 8.23 -4.82
N HIS A 122 13.87 7.53 -5.95
CA HIS A 122 15.19 7.25 -6.52
C HIS A 122 15.69 8.34 -7.49
N ILE A 123 14.88 9.38 -7.77
CA ILE A 123 15.24 10.52 -8.63
C ILE A 123 15.88 11.62 -7.76
N ALA A 124 16.92 12.28 -8.27
CA ALA A 124 17.62 13.37 -7.57
C ALA A 124 16.77 14.64 -7.45
N GLY A 125 16.94 15.39 -6.35
CA GLY A 125 16.29 16.70 -6.13
C GLY A 125 14.91 16.66 -5.47
N LYS A 126 14.76 15.80 -4.45
CA LYS A 126 13.54 15.59 -3.67
C LYS A 126 13.14 16.84 -2.90
#